data_AF-A0A146KWM9-F1
#
_entry.id   AF-A0A146KWM9-F1
#
_cell.length_a   1.000
_cell.length_b   1.000
_cell.length_c   1.000
_cell.angle_alpha   90.00
_cell.angle_beta   90.00
_cell.angle_gamma   90.00
#
_symmetry.space_group_name_H-M   'P 1'
#
loop_
_entity.id
_entity.type
_entity.pdbx_description
1 polymer ?
#
loop_
_entity_poly.entity_id
_entity_poly.type
_entity_poly.pdbx_seq_one_letter_code
_entity_poly.pdbx_strand_id
1 'polypeptide(L)'
;AAILSHTAQPMWVLPLYSILPSYKQAKVFAPPPDGTRLCIVATNVAETSLTIPGVKYVVDTGKVKTKLYDKVTGVTAFSVVWASKAAANQRAGRAGRTGPGHCYRLYSSAVFNDEFEGWSIPEMQRRAVDDLVLQMKSLGIQRVVNFPFPSPPDQTQLKVAEQKLTLLGAIQSPPSQMSQKDEFSGKLTQLGESMARFPVAPRFAKMLCLSHQHNLLEYTVAVVAAMSVQEVLLEAEKQGAKVSRAKWAGHGNSLLLGDAMVLLRAVGAAEYANSQGKLEEFCSLNNVRQKAIVEVRKIRMQLTNEINLLNPDLNLSVNPQMKPPDETQARLLRQIVLAGLIDRVAKKTDQELVTTKGKRKPLYNTPEMEDLVTIHSSSALCKSYPDWIVYQEIYETNEKTFMRGVTAIEPEWLPIFALPLCHMSQPLEDPPPRYDQESGTVKCRLSGTFGRSGWELPLVELEYPPGLDKYRWFAVFFLDGSVCPKLAEYKTTLLSSPQTMTKSWAKLQSRTEFMLKSLVSKEVDSKSKLYNVWKEDNRYLLTAYQKWQPDNMENELAIIWPPVEEFRTR
;
A
#
# COMPACT_ATOMS: atom_id res chain seq x y z
N ALA A 1 -14.54 43.35 37.13
CA ALA A 1 -13.18 42.78 37.02
C ALA A 1 -12.37 42.99 38.32
N ALA A 2 -12.91 42.63 39.48
CA ALA A 2 -12.24 42.90 40.76
C ALA A 2 -12.63 41.89 41.86
N ILE A 3 -12.25 40.61 41.70
CA ILE A 3 -12.10 39.62 42.78
C ILE A 3 -11.05 38.57 42.34
N LEU A 4 -9.81 38.98 42.06
CA LEU A 4 -8.66 38.07 42.03
C LEU A 4 -7.63 38.65 42.99
N SER A 5 -7.84 38.36 44.27
CA SER A 5 -7.01 38.81 45.37
C SER A 5 -5.61 38.19 45.29
N HIS A 6 -4.63 38.97 45.74
CA HIS A 6 -3.20 38.69 45.82
C HIS A 6 -2.80 37.47 46.70
N THR A 7 -3.33 36.26 46.44
CA THR A 7 -3.04 35.03 47.23
C THR A 7 -2.71 33.81 46.38
N ALA A 8 -2.51 33.96 45.06
CA ALA A 8 -2.18 32.83 44.20
C ALA A 8 -0.69 32.46 44.32
N GLN A 9 -0.39 31.28 44.87
CA GLN A 9 0.95 30.68 44.77
C GLN A 9 1.31 30.53 43.28
N PRO A 10 2.54 30.91 42.87
CA PRO A 10 2.93 30.80 41.47
C PRO A 10 3.02 29.33 41.04
N MET A 11 2.63 29.05 39.81
CA MET A 11 2.53 27.69 39.26
C MET A 11 3.38 27.55 38.01
N TRP A 12 4.17 26.49 37.94
CA TRP A 12 4.93 26.12 36.76
C TRP A 12 4.16 25.06 35.97
N VAL A 13 3.50 25.49 34.90
CA VAL A 13 2.60 24.66 34.09
C VAL A 13 3.33 24.10 32.88
N LEU A 14 3.37 22.77 32.74
CA LEU A 14 4.03 22.09 31.63
C LEU A 14 3.06 21.15 30.88
N PRO A 15 2.98 21.23 29.54
CA PRO A 15 2.26 20.23 28.76
C PRO A 15 3.08 18.96 28.60
N LEU A 16 2.43 17.79 28.58
CA LEU A 16 3.08 16.51 28.32
C LEU A 16 2.24 15.61 27.39
N TYR A 17 2.76 15.36 26.19
CA TYR A 17 2.15 14.45 25.23
C TYR A 17 3.22 13.85 24.31
N SER A 18 2.92 12.74 23.64
CA SER A 18 3.90 11.91 22.92
C SER A 18 4.65 12.65 21.80
N ILE A 19 3.96 13.54 21.10
CA ILE A 19 4.49 14.31 19.95
C ILE A 19 5.33 15.51 20.40
N LEU A 20 5.30 15.89 21.68
CA LEU A 20 6.05 17.03 22.20
C LEU A 20 7.58 16.83 22.02
N PRO A 21 8.35 17.87 21.64
CA PRO A 21 9.81 17.76 21.50
C PRO A 21 10.50 17.24 22.78
N SER A 22 11.55 16.44 22.63
CA SER A 22 12.26 15.77 23.73
C SER A 22 12.72 16.73 24.81
N TYR A 23 13.30 17.87 24.42
CA TYR A 23 13.78 18.87 25.37
C TYR A 23 12.65 19.49 26.19
N LYS A 24 11.43 19.59 25.65
CA LYS A 24 10.24 20.05 26.40
C LYS A 24 9.68 18.95 27.29
N GLN A 25 9.65 17.69 26.83
CA GLN A 25 9.27 16.54 27.66
C GLN A 25 10.21 16.39 28.87
N ALA A 26 11.52 16.61 28.67
CA ALA A 26 12.53 16.50 29.72
C ALA A 26 12.32 17.51 30.87
N LYS A 27 11.73 18.68 30.60
CA LYS A 27 11.44 19.70 31.63
C LYS A 27 10.52 19.18 32.73
N VAL A 28 9.66 18.20 32.43
CA VAL A 28 8.74 17.61 33.40
C VAL A 28 9.47 16.83 34.50
N PHE A 29 10.71 16.39 34.26
CA PHE A 29 11.53 15.68 35.25
C PHE A 29 12.42 16.61 36.07
N ALA A 30 12.59 17.86 35.63
CA ALA A 30 13.38 18.85 36.36
C ALA A 30 12.60 19.34 37.59
N PRO A 31 13.28 19.67 38.70
CA PRO A 31 12.62 20.30 39.84
C PRO A 31 11.99 21.64 39.42
N PRO A 32 10.81 22.00 39.96
CA PRO A 32 10.21 23.29 39.71
C PRO A 32 11.10 24.43 40.24
N PRO A 33 11.07 25.61 39.59
CA PRO A 33 11.71 26.81 40.15
C PRO A 33 11.24 27.10 41.58
N ASP A 34 12.12 27.67 42.39
CA ASP A 34 11.84 27.97 43.80
C ASP A 34 10.58 28.82 43.97
N GLY A 35 9.78 28.47 44.97
CA GLY A 35 8.52 29.13 45.26
C GLY A 35 7.36 28.76 44.32
N THR A 36 7.58 27.94 43.28
CA THR A 36 6.52 27.55 42.33
C THR A 36 6.03 26.11 42.50
N ARG A 37 4.73 25.89 42.28
CA ARG A 37 4.12 24.56 42.25
C ARG A 37 4.15 23.96 40.84
N LEU A 38 4.69 22.75 40.70
CA LEU A 38 4.63 22.00 39.44
C LEU A 38 3.21 21.54 39.13
N CYS A 39 2.74 21.85 37.92
CA CYS A 39 1.47 21.39 37.38
C CYS A 39 1.68 20.87 35.96
N ILE A 40 1.25 19.63 35.70
CA ILE A 40 1.50 18.98 34.42
C ILE A 40 0.16 18.63 33.79
N VAL A 41 -0.06 19.12 32.57
CA VAL A 41 -1.24 18.77 31.77
C VAL A 41 -0.80 17.67 30.80
N ALA A 42 -1.17 16.43 31.10
CA ALA A 42 -0.69 15.25 30.38
C ALA A 42 -1.79 14.47 29.67
N THR A 43 -1.43 13.78 28.59
CA THR A 43 -2.22 12.68 28.02
C THR A 43 -1.86 11.34 28.69
N ASN A 44 -2.36 10.22 28.16
CA ASN A 44 -2.07 8.86 28.66
C ASN A 44 -0.58 8.51 28.73
N VAL A 45 0.33 9.32 28.17
CA VAL A 45 1.79 9.14 28.31
C VAL A 45 2.21 9.14 29.80
N ALA A 46 1.52 9.90 30.65
CA ALA A 46 1.77 9.90 32.09
C ALA A 46 1.14 8.69 32.82
N GLU A 47 0.22 7.96 32.18
CA GLU A 47 -0.52 6.84 32.77
C GLU A 47 0.35 5.58 32.90
N THR A 48 1.18 5.29 31.90
CA THR A 48 1.97 4.03 31.81
C THR A 48 3.47 4.31 31.73
N SER A 49 3.91 5.09 30.74
CA SER A 49 5.29 5.11 30.26
C SER A 49 6.28 5.92 31.09
N LEU A 50 5.84 6.88 31.90
CA LEU A 50 6.73 7.79 32.63
C LEU A 50 6.43 7.83 34.13
N THR A 51 7.49 7.88 34.93
CA THR A 51 7.42 8.10 36.37
C THR A 51 7.92 9.51 36.67
N ILE A 52 6.99 10.42 36.94
CA ILE A 52 7.32 11.81 37.24
C ILE A 52 7.48 11.95 38.76
N PRO A 53 8.67 12.29 39.28
CA PRO A 53 8.87 12.46 40.71
C PRO A 53 8.09 13.69 41.24
N GLY A 54 7.72 13.67 42.51
CA GLY A 54 7.09 14.81 43.18
C GLY A 54 5.60 15.03 42.86
N VAL A 55 4.97 14.16 42.07
CA VAL A 55 3.52 14.19 41.83
C VAL A 55 2.78 13.61 43.03
N LYS A 56 2.12 14.47 43.80
CA LYS A 56 1.28 14.10 44.96
C LYS A 56 -0.22 14.16 44.67
N TYR A 57 -0.61 14.87 43.62
CA TYR A 57 -2.01 15.14 43.28
C TYR A 57 -2.25 14.79 41.81
N VAL A 58 -3.27 13.99 41.55
CA VAL A 58 -3.75 13.66 40.19
C VAL A 58 -5.18 14.15 40.05
N VAL A 59 -5.46 14.89 38.98
CA VAL A 59 -6.82 15.21 38.57
C VAL A 59 -7.14 14.36 37.35
N ASP A 60 -8.08 13.43 37.48
CA ASP A 60 -8.45 12.49 36.42
C ASP A 60 -9.72 12.96 35.70
N THR A 61 -9.60 13.17 34.40
CA THR A 61 -10.71 13.55 33.53
C THR A 61 -11.71 12.41 33.31
N GLY A 62 -11.30 11.16 33.56
CA GLY A 62 -12.11 9.97 33.34
C GLY A 62 -12.32 9.61 31.87
N LYS A 63 -11.82 10.42 30.94
CA LYS A 63 -11.97 10.20 29.50
C LYS A 63 -10.64 9.78 28.86
N VAL A 64 -10.75 9.13 27.71
CA VAL A 64 -9.61 8.73 26.88
C VAL A 64 -9.93 8.94 25.41
N LYS A 65 -8.96 9.46 24.65
CA LYS A 65 -9.04 9.53 23.19
C LYS A 65 -8.57 8.20 22.61
N THR A 66 -9.46 7.44 22.00
CA THR A 66 -9.17 6.15 21.35
C THR A 66 -9.32 6.27 19.84
N LYS A 67 -8.50 5.52 19.09
CA LYS A 67 -8.70 5.32 17.64
C LYS A 67 -9.74 4.19 17.50
N LEU A 68 -10.88 4.50 16.91
CA LEU A 68 -11.89 3.54 16.50
C LEU A 68 -11.59 3.14 15.06
N TYR A 69 -11.61 1.84 14.80
CA TYR A 69 -11.46 1.27 13.47
C TYR A 69 -12.77 0.61 13.10
N ASP A 70 -13.41 1.10 12.05
CA ASP A 70 -14.54 0.41 11.47
C ASP A 70 -14.02 -0.80 10.68
N LYS A 71 -14.49 -1.99 11.07
CA LYS A 71 -14.05 -3.28 10.53
C LYS A 71 -14.50 -3.48 9.08
N VAL A 72 -15.57 -2.80 8.65
CA VAL A 72 -16.16 -2.91 7.32
C VAL A 72 -15.56 -1.85 6.40
N THR A 73 -15.76 -0.57 6.71
CA THR A 73 -15.31 0.55 5.86
C THR A 73 -13.78 0.76 5.93
N GLY A 74 -13.14 0.25 6.98
CA GLY A 74 -11.72 0.46 7.23
C GLY A 74 -11.36 1.91 7.55
N VAL A 75 -12.36 2.75 7.87
CA VAL A 75 -12.21 4.15 8.30
C VAL A 75 -11.72 4.19 9.74
N THR A 76 -10.89 5.19 10.05
CA THR A 76 -10.40 5.39 11.41
C THR A 76 -10.86 6.71 12.00
N ALA A 77 -11.64 6.67 13.08
CA ALA A 77 -12.08 7.88 13.78
C ALA A 77 -11.36 8.00 15.12
N PHE A 78 -11.14 9.23 15.58
CA PHE A 78 -10.74 9.45 16.97
C PHE A 78 -11.95 9.86 17.78
N SER A 79 -12.31 9.04 18.78
CA SER A 79 -13.42 9.35 19.69
C SER A 79 -12.93 9.47 21.12
N VAL A 80 -13.55 10.38 21.87
CA VAL A 80 -13.30 10.57 23.30
C VAL A 80 -14.34 9.76 24.07
N VAL A 81 -13.91 8.65 24.65
CA VAL A 81 -14.77 7.69 25.37
C VAL A 81 -14.41 7.68 26.86
N TRP A 82 -15.23 7.03 27.68
CA TRP A 82 -14.87 6.75 29.08
C TRP A 82 -13.62 5.86 29.16
N ALA A 83 -12.76 6.13 30.13
CA ALA A 83 -11.63 5.26 30.45
C ALA A 83 -12.15 3.97 31.13
N SER A 84 -11.31 2.94 31.18
CA SER A 84 -11.63 1.75 31.97
C SER A 84 -11.38 1.99 33.45
N LYS A 85 -12.02 1.17 34.32
CA LYS A 85 -11.75 1.15 35.76
C LYS A 85 -10.26 0.90 36.03
N ALA A 86 -9.64 -0.03 35.29
CA ALA A 86 -8.22 -0.30 35.37
C ALA A 86 -7.35 0.93 35.05
N ALA A 87 -7.64 1.66 33.97
CA ALA A 87 -6.90 2.87 33.60
C ALA A 87 -7.06 3.99 34.65
N ALA A 88 -8.29 4.23 35.11
CA ALA A 88 -8.58 5.19 36.18
C ALA A 88 -7.84 4.87 37.49
N ASN A 89 -7.75 3.59 37.85
CA ASN A 89 -6.99 3.14 39.02
C ASN A 89 -5.48 3.30 38.79
N GLN A 90 -4.97 3.04 37.59
CA GLN A 90 -3.56 3.25 37.26
C GLN A 90 -3.17 4.74 37.33
N ARG A 91 -4.05 5.64 36.84
CA ARG A 91 -3.89 7.10 36.97
C ARG A 91 -3.85 7.54 38.43
N ALA A 92 -4.77 7.03 39.26
CA ALA A 92 -4.78 7.32 40.69
C ALA A 92 -3.46 6.89 41.36
N GLY A 93 -2.93 5.73 40.98
CA GLY A 93 -1.64 5.23 41.45
C GLY A 93 -0.43 6.12 41.10
N ARG A 94 -0.56 7.07 40.16
CA ARG A 94 0.51 8.03 39.84
C ARG A 94 0.69 9.10 40.93
N ALA A 95 -0.35 9.40 41.71
CA ALA A 95 -0.26 10.33 42.85
C ALA A 95 0.51 9.73 44.04
N GLY A 96 0.47 8.40 44.18
CA GLY A 96 0.96 7.68 45.36
C GLY A 96 2.35 7.05 45.23
N ARG A 97 3.18 7.50 44.29
CA ARG A 97 4.43 6.79 43.93
C ARG A 97 5.53 6.89 44.99
N THR A 98 5.74 8.07 45.55
CA THR A 98 6.83 8.36 46.50
C THR A 98 6.31 8.72 47.89
N GLY A 99 5.02 8.56 48.14
CA GLY A 99 4.37 8.88 49.40
C GLY A 99 2.85 8.97 49.25
N PRO A 100 2.12 9.32 50.32
CA PRO A 100 0.67 9.48 50.28
C PRO A 100 0.26 10.54 49.25
N GLY A 101 -0.65 10.17 48.34
CA GLY A 101 -1.15 11.05 47.29
C GLY A 101 -2.67 11.10 47.23
N HIS A 102 -3.21 12.14 46.59
CA HIS A 102 -4.64 12.32 46.39
C HIS A 102 -4.98 12.26 44.90
N CYS A 103 -6.02 11.52 44.56
CA CYS A 103 -6.60 11.50 43.21
C CYS A 103 -8.01 12.10 43.26
N TYR A 104 -8.22 13.18 42.51
CA TYR A 104 -9.51 13.82 42.32
C TYR A 104 -10.08 13.37 40.98
N ARG A 105 -11.17 12.63 41.00
CA ARG A 105 -11.87 12.16 39.81
C ARG A 105 -12.97 13.15 39.44
N LEU A 106 -13.00 13.60 38.19
CA LEU A 106 -14.00 14.57 37.69
C LEU A 106 -15.33 13.89 37.28
N TYR A 107 -15.64 12.74 37.87
CA TYR A 107 -16.81 11.92 37.59
C TYR A 107 -17.33 11.30 38.89
N SER A 108 -18.64 11.03 38.94
CA SER A 108 -19.31 10.51 40.13
C SER A 108 -18.97 9.04 40.38
N SER A 109 -19.23 8.56 41.61
CA SER A 109 -19.11 7.14 41.95
C SER A 109 -20.05 6.26 41.12
N ALA A 110 -21.27 6.74 40.82
CA ALA A 110 -22.20 6.06 39.93
C ALA A 110 -21.61 5.87 38.53
N VAL A 111 -21.06 6.94 37.92
CA VAL A 111 -20.41 6.83 36.61
C VAL A 111 -19.23 5.84 36.65
N PHE A 112 -18.40 5.87 37.69
CA PHE A 112 -17.30 4.91 37.82
C PHE A 112 -17.79 3.46 37.96
N ASN A 113 -18.90 3.21 38.65
CA ASN A 113 -19.39 1.87 38.92
C ASN A 113 -20.19 1.29 37.76
N ASP A 114 -21.04 2.11 37.14
CA ASP A 114 -22.09 1.67 36.21
C ASP A 114 -21.71 1.88 34.73
N GLU A 115 -20.95 2.95 34.42
CA GLU A 115 -20.60 3.30 33.01
C GLU A 115 -19.20 2.81 32.60
N PHE A 116 -18.24 2.73 33.53
CA PHE A 116 -16.87 2.33 33.18
C PHE A 116 -16.75 0.81 33.06
N GLU A 117 -16.20 0.37 31.93
CA GLU A 117 -15.80 -1.02 31.74
C GLU A 117 -14.66 -1.40 32.68
N GLY A 118 -14.62 -2.66 33.13
CA GLY A 118 -13.57 -3.16 34.02
C GLY A 118 -12.16 -3.02 33.41
N TRP A 119 -12.03 -3.38 32.15
CA TRP A 119 -10.77 -3.41 31.41
C TRP A 119 -10.96 -2.75 30.05
N SER A 120 -9.88 -2.21 29.49
CA SER A 120 -9.92 -1.69 28.11
C SER A 120 -9.95 -2.83 27.11
N ILE A 121 -10.76 -2.69 26.05
CA ILE A 121 -10.78 -3.62 24.92
C ILE A 121 -9.35 -3.85 24.38
N PRO A 122 -8.92 -5.11 24.17
CA PRO A 122 -7.62 -5.43 23.60
C PRO A 122 -7.35 -4.72 22.27
N GLU A 123 -6.08 -4.38 22.01
CA GLU A 123 -5.69 -3.69 20.78
C GLU A 123 -5.97 -4.52 19.52
N MET A 124 -5.81 -5.85 19.60
CA MET A 124 -6.05 -6.79 18.52
C MET A 124 -7.50 -6.74 18.00
N GLN A 125 -8.48 -6.42 18.83
CA GLN A 125 -9.89 -6.30 18.44
C GLN A 125 -10.26 -4.92 17.86
N ARG A 126 -9.33 -3.95 17.92
CA ARG A 126 -9.55 -2.53 17.57
C ARG A 126 -8.76 -2.04 16.36
N ARG A 127 -7.99 -2.91 15.70
CA ARG A 127 -7.14 -2.56 14.54
C ARG A 127 -7.22 -3.63 13.48
N ALA A 128 -6.89 -3.33 12.23
CA ALA A 128 -6.76 -4.37 11.22
C ALA A 128 -5.70 -5.43 11.62
N VAL A 129 -5.99 -6.70 11.36
CA VAL A 129 -5.14 -7.86 11.72
C VAL A 129 -4.46 -8.47 10.50
N ASP A 130 -4.41 -7.74 9.39
CA ASP A 130 -3.82 -8.20 8.12
C ASP A 130 -2.37 -8.69 8.31
N ASP A 131 -1.59 -7.95 9.10
CA ASP A 131 -0.21 -8.29 9.44
C ASP A 131 -0.12 -9.58 10.29
N LEU A 132 -0.94 -9.68 11.34
CA LEU A 132 -1.00 -10.86 12.19
C LEU A 132 -1.37 -12.12 11.38
N VAL A 133 -2.38 -12.03 10.51
CA VAL A 133 -2.81 -13.15 9.66
C VAL A 133 -1.69 -13.59 8.71
N LEU A 134 -0.97 -12.63 8.09
CA LEU A 134 0.17 -12.94 7.22
C LEU A 134 1.28 -13.66 7.98
N GLN A 135 1.65 -13.17 9.16
CA GLN A 135 2.67 -13.79 10.01
C GLN A 135 2.25 -15.19 10.49
N MET A 136 0.99 -15.37 10.89
CA MET A 136 0.52 -16.69 11.31
C MET A 136 0.56 -17.71 10.16
N LYS A 137 0.20 -17.30 8.95
CA LYS A 137 0.29 -18.17 7.77
C LYS A 137 1.73 -18.49 7.39
N SER A 138 2.67 -17.54 7.53
CA SER A 138 4.10 -17.81 7.30
C SER A 138 4.69 -18.81 8.32
N LEU A 139 4.14 -18.86 9.54
CA LEU A 139 4.44 -19.88 10.54
C LEU A 139 3.75 -21.24 10.29
N GLY A 140 3.01 -21.39 9.20
CA GLY A 140 2.31 -22.62 8.84
C GLY A 140 0.92 -22.78 9.48
N ILE A 141 0.40 -21.76 10.18
CA ILE A 141 -0.95 -21.77 10.74
C ILE A 141 -1.95 -21.47 9.63
N GLN A 142 -2.53 -22.52 9.03
CA GLN A 142 -3.43 -22.37 7.88
C GLN A 142 -4.76 -21.71 8.29
N ARG A 143 -5.44 -22.26 9.30
CA ARG A 143 -6.76 -21.80 9.78
C ARG A 143 -6.60 -20.88 10.99
N VAL A 144 -6.44 -19.59 10.74
CA VAL A 144 -6.23 -18.58 11.80
C VAL A 144 -7.40 -18.50 12.77
N VAL A 145 -8.64 -18.73 12.30
CA VAL A 145 -9.85 -18.71 13.14
C VAL A 145 -9.84 -19.72 14.29
N ASN A 146 -9.09 -20.83 14.16
CA ASN A 146 -8.99 -21.87 15.18
C ASN A 146 -7.85 -21.62 16.19
N PHE A 147 -7.08 -20.55 16.01
CA PHE A 147 -5.96 -20.26 16.88
C PHE A 147 -6.45 -19.83 18.28
N PRO A 148 -5.84 -20.33 19.38
CA PRO A 148 -6.30 -20.06 20.73
C PRO A 148 -5.86 -18.67 21.23
N PHE A 149 -6.47 -17.61 20.70
CA PHE A 149 -6.19 -16.25 21.16
C PHE A 149 -6.68 -16.02 22.60
N PRO A 150 -5.94 -15.27 23.45
CA PRO A 150 -6.44 -14.86 24.77
C PRO A 150 -7.72 -14.03 24.69
N SER A 151 -7.83 -13.21 23.64
CA SER A 151 -9.03 -12.46 23.28
C SER A 151 -9.08 -12.40 21.76
N PRO A 152 -9.91 -13.24 21.11
CA PRO A 152 -9.87 -13.40 19.67
C PRO A 152 -10.34 -12.13 18.93
N PRO A 153 -9.76 -11.83 17.75
CA PRO A 153 -10.33 -10.85 16.84
C PRO A 153 -11.68 -11.35 16.32
N ASP A 154 -12.52 -10.42 15.85
CA ASP A 154 -13.82 -10.78 15.28
C ASP A 154 -13.63 -11.63 14.01
N GLN A 155 -14.56 -12.54 13.73
CA GLN A 155 -14.52 -13.33 12.50
C GLN A 155 -14.58 -12.46 11.23
N THR A 156 -15.37 -11.38 11.26
CA THR A 156 -15.43 -10.39 10.17
C THR A 156 -14.06 -9.76 9.93
N GLN A 157 -13.33 -9.46 11.00
CA GLN A 157 -12.01 -8.84 10.95
C GLN A 157 -10.97 -9.79 10.35
N LEU A 158 -11.02 -11.08 10.70
CA LEU A 158 -10.18 -12.13 10.10
C LEU A 158 -10.50 -12.33 8.61
N LYS A 159 -11.79 -12.35 8.25
CA LYS A 159 -12.24 -12.51 6.86
C LYS A 159 -11.78 -11.35 5.98
N VAL A 160 -11.95 -10.11 6.45
CA VAL A 160 -11.49 -8.90 5.75
C VAL A 160 -9.96 -8.91 5.59
N ALA A 161 -9.22 -9.39 6.60
CA ALA A 161 -7.77 -9.53 6.52
C ALA A 161 -7.34 -10.54 5.44
N GLU A 162 -7.94 -11.74 5.38
CA GLU A 162 -7.63 -12.71 4.33
C GLU A 162 -8.00 -12.21 2.93
N GLN A 163 -9.15 -11.54 2.78
CA GLN A 163 -9.55 -10.93 1.51
C GLN A 163 -8.52 -9.88 1.06
N LYS A 164 -8.08 -8.99 1.95
CA LYS A 164 -7.04 -7.99 1.64
C LYS A 164 -5.72 -8.64 1.24
N LEU A 165 -5.27 -9.66 1.97
CA LEU A 165 -4.05 -10.39 1.64
C LEU A 165 -4.16 -11.14 0.30
N THR A 166 -5.34 -11.65 -0.04
CA THR A 166 -5.63 -12.24 -1.35
C THR A 166 -5.56 -11.19 -2.46
N LEU A 167 -6.17 -10.01 -2.27
CA LEU A 167 -6.07 -8.88 -3.20
C LEU A 167 -4.62 -8.43 -3.40
N LEU A 168 -3.82 -8.43 -2.34
CA LEU A 168 -2.39 -8.11 -2.41
C LEU A 168 -1.57 -9.21 -3.12
N GLY A 169 -2.15 -10.39 -3.38
CA GLY A 169 -1.45 -11.54 -3.96
C GLY A 169 -0.58 -12.29 -2.96
N ALA A 170 -0.69 -11.99 -1.66
CA ALA A 170 0.04 -12.67 -0.60
C ALA A 170 -0.54 -14.07 -0.29
N ILE A 171 -1.84 -14.23 -0.50
CA ILE A 171 -2.56 -15.50 -0.33
C ILE A 171 -3.17 -15.90 -1.68
N GLN A 172 -3.16 -17.18 -1.98
CA GLN A 172 -3.81 -17.72 -3.18
C GLN A 172 -5.32 -17.48 -3.15
N SER A 173 -5.89 -17.07 -4.28
CA SER A 173 -7.33 -16.94 -4.42
C SER A 173 -8.02 -18.27 -4.13
N PRO A 174 -9.12 -18.27 -3.37
CA PRO A 174 -9.88 -19.48 -3.14
C PRO A 174 -10.42 -20.04 -4.46
N PRO A 175 -10.43 -21.37 -4.67
CA PRO A 175 -11.02 -21.97 -5.85
C PRO A 175 -12.52 -21.65 -5.93
N SER A 176 -13.04 -21.49 -7.16
CA SER A 176 -14.41 -21.00 -7.46
C SER A 176 -15.55 -21.86 -6.89
N GLN A 177 -15.26 -23.05 -6.37
CA GLN A 177 -16.20 -23.94 -5.67
C GLN A 177 -15.72 -24.19 -4.25
N MET A 178 -15.84 -23.17 -3.38
CA MET A 178 -15.40 -23.29 -2.00
C MET A 178 -16.56 -23.71 -1.09
N SER A 179 -16.34 -24.74 -0.28
CA SER A 179 -17.24 -25.09 0.82
C SER A 179 -17.09 -24.05 1.95
N GLN A 180 -18.14 -23.78 2.74
CA GLN A 180 -18.03 -22.88 3.91
C GLN A 180 -16.92 -23.28 4.90
N LYS A 181 -16.47 -24.55 4.89
CA LYS A 181 -15.39 -25.03 5.76
C LYS A 181 -13.97 -24.60 5.33
N ASP A 182 -13.80 -24.12 4.10
CA ASP A 182 -12.50 -23.76 3.52
C ASP A 182 -12.28 -22.25 3.41
N GLU A 183 -13.21 -21.45 3.96
CA GLU A 183 -13.20 -19.98 3.88
C GLU A 183 -11.92 -19.34 4.44
N PHE A 184 -11.23 -20.01 5.37
CA PHE A 184 -9.99 -19.54 6.00
C PHE A 184 -8.74 -20.39 5.65
N SER A 185 -8.78 -21.18 4.57
CA SER A 185 -7.68 -22.08 4.19
C SER A 185 -6.78 -21.59 3.05
N GLY A 186 -6.82 -20.30 2.74
CA GLY A 186 -5.96 -19.72 1.71
C GLY A 186 -4.48 -19.97 2.02
N LYS A 187 -3.75 -20.55 1.05
CA LYS A 187 -2.31 -20.85 1.15
C LYS A 187 -1.48 -19.61 0.82
N LEU A 188 -0.35 -19.47 1.50
CA LEU A 188 0.61 -18.41 1.26
C LEU A 188 1.26 -18.57 -0.13
N THR A 189 1.44 -17.46 -0.85
CA THR A 189 2.19 -17.44 -2.13
C THR A 189 3.66 -17.15 -1.88
N GLN A 190 4.53 -17.37 -2.88
CA GLN A 190 5.95 -16.94 -2.79
C GLN A 190 6.09 -15.43 -2.55
N LEU A 191 5.19 -14.63 -3.13
CA LEU A 191 5.09 -13.20 -2.84
C LEU A 191 4.73 -12.97 -1.38
N GLY A 192 3.72 -13.69 -0.85
CA GLY A 192 3.32 -13.62 0.55
C GLY A 192 4.43 -14.03 1.53
N GLU A 193 5.20 -15.06 1.21
CA GLU A 193 6.38 -15.47 1.97
C GLU A 193 7.44 -14.37 2.03
N SER A 194 7.69 -13.71 0.90
CA SER A 194 8.62 -12.58 0.83
C SER A 194 8.09 -11.38 1.61
N MET A 195 6.80 -11.08 1.49
CA MET A 195 6.14 -10.00 2.22
C MET A 195 6.20 -10.19 3.75
N ALA A 196 6.03 -11.43 4.23
CA ALA A 196 6.03 -11.75 5.66
C ALA A 196 7.38 -11.51 6.35
N ARG A 197 8.49 -11.42 5.61
CA ARG A 197 9.81 -11.11 6.18
C ARG A 197 9.96 -9.63 6.54
N PHE A 198 9.19 -8.74 5.91
CA PHE A 198 9.32 -7.32 6.16
C PHE A 198 8.56 -6.90 7.43
N PRO A 199 9.18 -6.17 8.36
CA PRO A 199 8.57 -5.69 9.61
C PRO A 199 7.69 -4.44 9.39
N VAL A 200 6.83 -4.48 8.38
CA VAL A 200 5.90 -3.40 8.00
C VAL A 200 4.57 -4.00 7.57
N ALA A 201 3.51 -3.19 7.54
CA ALA A 201 2.19 -3.64 7.10
C ALA A 201 2.25 -4.30 5.70
N PRO A 202 1.44 -5.34 5.42
CA PRO A 202 1.48 -6.09 4.16
C PRO A 202 1.40 -5.22 2.89
N ARG A 203 0.65 -4.12 2.94
CA ARG A 203 0.55 -3.13 1.84
C ARG A 203 1.92 -2.57 1.46
N PHE A 204 2.71 -2.20 2.46
CA PHE A 204 4.04 -1.65 2.28
C PHE A 204 5.05 -2.74 1.94
N ALA A 205 4.88 -3.95 2.49
CA ALA A 205 5.68 -5.11 2.09
C ALA A 205 5.52 -5.39 0.57
N LYS A 206 4.30 -5.33 0.03
CA LYS A 206 4.05 -5.45 -1.42
C LYS A 206 4.75 -4.36 -2.23
N MET A 207 4.77 -3.11 -1.73
CA MET A 207 5.51 -2.01 -2.38
C MET A 207 7.00 -2.32 -2.47
N LEU A 208 7.60 -2.87 -1.41
CA LEU A 208 9.01 -3.26 -1.37
C LEU A 208 9.32 -4.42 -2.33
N CYS A 209 8.44 -5.43 -2.42
CA CYS A 209 8.61 -6.53 -3.37
C CYS A 209 8.59 -6.05 -4.84
N LEU A 210 7.80 -5.03 -5.17
CA LEU A 210 7.65 -4.51 -6.54
C LEU A 210 8.70 -3.47 -6.95
N SER A 211 9.51 -2.97 -6.01
CA SER A 211 10.44 -1.87 -6.26
C SER A 211 11.82 -2.29 -6.76
N HIS A 212 12.07 -3.59 -6.96
CA HIS A 212 13.35 -4.13 -7.44
C HIS A 212 13.79 -3.60 -8.81
N GLN A 213 12.87 -3.02 -9.58
CA GLN A 213 13.11 -2.45 -10.91
C GLN A 213 13.55 -0.98 -10.88
N HIS A 214 14.22 -0.54 -11.95
CA HIS A 214 14.52 0.87 -12.24
C HIS A 214 15.22 1.67 -11.11
N ASN A 215 16.00 0.99 -10.27
CA ASN A 215 16.69 1.59 -9.11
C ASN A 215 15.71 2.31 -8.14
N LEU A 216 14.50 1.78 -7.97
CA LEU A 216 13.47 2.39 -7.13
C LEU A 216 13.56 1.97 -5.66
N LEU A 217 14.30 0.90 -5.34
CA LEU A 217 14.42 0.33 -3.99
C LEU A 217 14.75 1.38 -2.92
N GLU A 218 15.78 2.21 -3.13
CA GLU A 218 16.18 3.23 -2.14
C GLU A 218 15.05 4.21 -1.83
N TYR A 219 14.32 4.65 -2.86
CA TYR A 219 13.19 5.56 -2.74
C TYR A 219 11.99 4.90 -2.07
N THR A 220 11.65 3.68 -2.49
CA THR A 220 10.51 2.95 -1.92
C THR A 220 10.75 2.62 -0.45
N VAL A 221 11.97 2.23 -0.06
CA VAL A 221 12.34 2.02 1.36
C VAL A 221 12.17 3.31 2.16
N ALA A 222 12.61 4.46 1.62
CA ALA A 222 12.42 5.75 2.29
C ALA A 222 10.94 6.14 2.42
N VAL A 223 10.12 5.95 1.38
CA VAL A 223 8.67 6.22 1.39
C VAL A 223 7.96 5.32 2.40
N VAL A 224 8.19 4.01 2.33
CA VAL A 224 7.58 3.02 3.23
C VAL A 224 7.95 3.29 4.69
N ALA A 225 9.23 3.55 4.97
CA ALA A 225 9.67 3.88 6.32
C ALA A 225 9.00 5.17 6.83
N ALA A 226 8.90 6.21 5.99
CA ALA A 226 8.26 7.46 6.35
C ALA A 226 6.75 7.31 6.57
N MET A 227 6.05 6.52 5.76
CA MET A 227 4.62 6.24 5.90
C MET A 227 4.31 5.37 7.12
N SER A 228 5.27 4.56 7.58
CA SER A 228 5.13 3.71 8.77
C SER A 228 5.29 4.49 10.08
N VAL A 229 6.01 5.61 10.07
CA VAL A 229 6.19 6.48 11.24
C VAL A 229 5.07 7.52 11.33
N GLN A 230 4.43 7.60 12.48
CA GLN A 230 3.34 8.56 12.71
C GLN A 230 3.85 10.01 12.68
N GLU A 231 3.12 10.91 12.02
CA GLU A 231 3.33 12.37 12.07
C GLU A 231 4.82 12.80 11.93
N VAL A 232 5.42 12.54 10.77
CA VAL A 232 6.80 12.96 10.43
C VAL A 232 6.92 14.48 10.33
N LEU A 233 5.89 15.12 9.79
CA LEU A 233 5.82 16.57 9.59
C LEU A 233 4.91 17.17 10.66
N LEU A 234 5.39 18.21 11.35
CA LEU A 234 4.56 18.96 12.28
C LEU A 234 3.55 19.81 11.50
N GLU A 235 2.33 19.95 12.02
CA GLU A 235 1.38 20.92 11.48
C GLU A 235 1.96 22.32 11.69
N ALA A 236 2.05 23.10 10.60
CA ALA A 236 2.57 24.45 10.68
C ALA A 236 1.62 25.30 11.53
N GLU A 237 2.05 25.68 12.74
CA GLU A 237 1.45 26.80 13.45
C GLU A 237 1.50 28.03 12.53
N LYS A 238 0.44 28.84 12.59
CA LYS A 238 0.03 29.81 11.55
C LYS A 238 1.05 30.88 11.12
N GLN A 239 2.27 30.93 11.65
CA GLN A 239 3.32 31.84 11.22
C GLN A 239 4.71 31.20 11.43
N GLY A 240 5.42 30.82 10.36
CA GLY A 240 6.88 30.59 10.47
C GLY A 240 7.51 29.51 9.59
N ALA A 241 6.75 28.60 8.97
CA ALA A 241 7.33 27.57 8.11
C ALA A 241 7.94 28.18 6.83
N LYS A 242 9.25 28.10 6.63
CA LYS A 242 9.93 28.59 5.41
C LYS A 242 9.60 27.77 4.15
N VAL A 243 9.10 26.54 4.30
CA VAL A 243 8.85 25.61 3.19
C VAL A 243 7.43 25.06 3.28
N SER A 244 6.62 25.33 2.26
CA SER A 244 5.28 24.73 2.13
C SER A 244 5.40 23.27 1.68
N ARG A 245 4.44 22.41 2.07
CA ARG A 245 4.37 21.01 1.59
C ARG A 245 4.33 20.93 0.06
N ALA A 246 3.72 21.90 -0.62
CA ALA A 246 3.74 22.00 -2.07
C ALA A 246 5.16 22.14 -2.65
N LYS A 247 6.06 22.88 -1.97
CA LYS A 247 7.45 23.04 -2.41
C LYS A 247 8.25 21.72 -2.30
N TRP A 248 7.92 20.88 -1.31
CA TRP A 248 8.49 19.54 -1.19
C TRP A 248 8.00 18.60 -2.30
N ALA A 249 6.74 18.71 -2.72
CA ALA A 249 6.20 17.86 -3.78
C ALA A 249 6.78 18.21 -5.17
N GLY A 250 7.12 19.47 -5.43
CA GLY A 250 7.70 19.90 -6.70
C GLY A 250 6.63 20.10 -7.79
N HIS A 251 6.92 19.65 -9.01
CA HIS A 251 6.06 19.81 -10.20
C HIS A 251 5.92 18.48 -10.95
N GLY A 252 5.04 18.40 -11.96
CA GLY A 252 4.88 17.21 -12.79
C GLY A 252 4.50 15.95 -11.99
N ASN A 253 5.11 14.82 -12.34
CA ASN A 253 4.92 13.52 -11.68
C ASN A 253 5.41 13.54 -10.24
N SER A 254 6.41 14.35 -9.90
CA SER A 254 6.81 14.55 -8.49
C SER A 254 5.67 15.14 -7.67
N LEU A 255 4.94 16.13 -8.22
CA LEU A 255 3.77 16.71 -7.54
C LEU A 255 2.63 15.68 -7.45
N LEU A 256 2.41 14.91 -8.51
CA LEU A 256 1.36 13.88 -8.57
C LEU A 256 1.64 12.70 -7.62
N LEU A 257 2.90 12.42 -7.29
CA LEU A 257 3.26 11.49 -6.20
C LEU A 257 2.75 11.99 -4.83
N GLY A 258 2.48 13.29 -4.72
CA GLY A 258 1.67 13.86 -3.65
C GLY A 258 2.36 13.82 -2.30
N ASP A 259 1.62 13.37 -1.28
CA ASP A 259 2.14 13.34 0.10
C ASP A 259 3.31 12.37 0.26
N ALA A 260 3.36 11.29 -0.53
CA ALA A 260 4.49 10.37 -0.56
C ALA A 260 5.79 11.08 -1.01
N MET A 261 5.71 12.02 -1.97
CA MET A 261 6.87 12.80 -2.40
C MET A 261 7.32 13.79 -1.34
N VAL A 262 6.37 14.41 -0.62
CA VAL A 262 6.67 15.30 0.50
C VAL A 262 7.47 14.54 1.56
N LEU A 263 7.02 13.34 1.93
CA LEU A 263 7.73 12.48 2.88
C LEU A 263 9.11 12.07 2.36
N LEU A 264 9.20 11.64 1.09
CA LEU A 264 10.46 11.22 0.48
C LEU A 264 11.51 12.33 0.52
N ARG A 265 11.15 13.54 0.07
CA ARG A 265 12.08 14.68 0.06
C ARG A 265 12.41 15.17 1.46
N ALA A 266 11.45 15.16 2.39
CA ALA A 266 11.70 15.53 3.78
C ALA A 266 12.73 14.58 4.42
N VAL A 267 12.61 13.27 4.19
CA VAL A 267 13.57 12.27 4.66
C VAL A 267 14.92 12.43 3.97
N GLY A 268 14.96 12.52 2.65
CA GLY A 268 16.22 12.68 1.90
C GLY A 268 16.99 13.94 2.32
N ALA A 269 16.30 15.07 2.47
CA ALA A 269 16.92 16.32 2.91
C ALA A 269 17.36 16.27 4.39
N ALA A 270 16.60 15.61 5.27
CA ALA A 270 16.99 15.42 6.66
C ALA A 270 18.23 14.52 6.80
N GLU A 271 18.33 13.46 6.00
CA GLU A 271 19.48 12.57 5.96
C GLU A 271 20.73 13.27 5.43
N TYR A 272 20.57 14.08 4.38
CA TYR A 272 21.64 14.93 3.87
C TYR A 272 22.13 15.92 4.94
N ALA A 273 21.22 16.62 5.62
CA ALA A 273 21.57 17.52 6.73
C ALA A 273 22.25 16.78 7.89
N ASN A 274 21.82 15.55 8.19
CA ASN A 274 22.45 14.70 9.20
C ASN A 274 23.89 14.32 8.82
N SER A 275 24.16 14.05 7.54
CA SER A 275 25.53 13.79 7.05
C SER A 275 26.49 14.98 7.25
N GLN A 276 25.92 16.18 7.37
CA GLN A 276 26.64 17.44 7.62
C GLN A 276 26.62 17.86 9.10
N GLY A 277 26.05 17.04 10.00
CA GLY A 277 25.91 17.35 11.43
C GLY A 277 24.86 18.41 11.77
N LYS A 278 23.97 18.78 10.83
CA LYS A 278 23.00 19.89 10.97
C LYS A 278 21.53 19.43 11.06
N LEU A 279 21.31 18.21 11.55
CA LEU A 279 19.96 17.62 11.61
C LEU A 279 18.98 18.45 12.45
N GLU A 280 19.40 18.91 13.63
CA GLU A 280 18.53 19.64 14.56
C GLU A 280 18.09 21.01 14.01
N GLU A 281 19.03 21.75 13.41
CA GLU A 281 18.76 23.02 12.72
C GLU A 281 17.80 22.81 11.55
N PHE A 282 18.03 21.78 10.73
CA PHE A 282 17.18 21.45 9.59
C PHE A 282 15.75 21.10 10.03
N CYS A 283 15.60 20.25 11.05
CA CYS A 283 14.31 19.83 11.56
C CYS A 283 13.51 21.01 12.12
N SER A 284 14.17 21.90 12.86
CA SER A 284 13.55 23.10 13.44
C SER A 284 13.10 24.09 12.37
N LEU A 285 13.90 24.31 11.32
CA LEU A 285 13.57 25.24 10.24
C LEU A 285 12.45 24.74 9.30
N ASN A 286 12.34 23.42 9.12
CA ASN A 286 11.42 22.81 8.15
C ASN A 286 10.19 22.15 8.79
N ASN A 287 9.97 22.32 10.10
CA ASN A 287 8.89 21.68 10.84
C ASN A 287 8.86 20.15 10.68
N VAL A 288 10.04 19.53 10.67
CA VAL A 288 10.21 18.08 10.61
C VAL A 288 10.51 17.56 12.01
N ARG A 289 9.84 16.48 12.43
CA ARG A 289 10.04 15.91 13.75
C ARG A 289 11.35 15.11 13.81
N GLN A 290 12.37 15.62 14.50
CA GLN A 290 13.70 14.98 14.60
C GLN A 290 13.62 13.52 15.07
N LYS A 291 12.83 13.24 16.13
CA LYS A 291 12.58 11.87 16.62
C LYS A 291 12.03 10.95 15.52
N ALA A 292 11.11 11.46 14.69
CA ALA A 292 10.55 10.70 13.59
C ALA A 292 11.61 10.37 12.54
N ILE A 293 12.48 11.32 12.18
CA ILE A 293 13.56 11.06 11.20
C ILE A 293 14.53 10.00 11.70
N VAL A 294 14.91 10.04 12.99
CA VAL A 294 15.77 8.99 13.58
C VAL A 294 15.08 7.63 13.53
N GLU A 295 13.77 7.57 13.81
CA GLU A 295 12.98 6.34 13.72
C GLU A 295 12.86 5.83 12.27
N VAL A 296 12.57 6.74 11.31
CA VAL A 296 12.57 6.44 9.87
C VAL A 296 13.92 5.87 9.45
N ARG A 297 15.05 6.47 9.87
CA ARG A 297 16.39 5.95 9.55
C ARG A 297 16.59 4.54 10.09
N LYS A 298 16.14 4.23 11.31
CA LYS A 298 16.21 2.88 11.88
C LYS A 298 15.41 1.87 11.05
N ILE A 299 14.18 2.23 10.67
CA ILE A 299 13.33 1.38 9.82
C ILE A 299 13.96 1.19 8.45
N ARG A 300 14.52 2.24 7.83
CA ARG A 300 15.24 2.14 6.55
C ARG A 300 16.41 1.15 6.64
N MET A 301 17.24 1.24 7.68
CA MET A 301 18.35 0.29 7.89
C MET A 301 17.82 -1.14 8.03
N GLN A 302 16.77 -1.35 8.81
CA GLN A 302 16.17 -2.67 8.99
C GLN A 302 15.62 -3.23 7.67
N LEU A 303 14.85 -2.44 6.93
CA LEU A 303 14.28 -2.84 5.63
C LEU A 303 15.36 -3.13 4.59
N THR A 304 16.40 -2.29 4.50
CA THR A 304 17.52 -2.53 3.60
C THR A 304 18.25 -3.84 3.94
N ASN A 305 18.44 -4.13 5.23
CA ASN A 305 19.04 -5.39 5.65
C ASN A 305 18.18 -6.60 5.26
N GLU A 306 16.86 -6.55 5.48
CA GLU A 306 15.95 -7.63 5.06
C GLU A 306 15.94 -7.83 3.53
N ILE A 307 16.03 -6.75 2.75
CA ILE A 307 16.14 -6.84 1.29
C ILE A 307 17.44 -7.53 0.87
N ASN A 308 18.56 -7.19 1.51
CA ASN A 308 19.85 -7.83 1.24
C ASN A 308 19.84 -9.32 1.63
N LEU A 309 19.13 -9.70 2.69
CA LEU A 309 18.97 -11.12 3.06
C LEU A 309 18.13 -11.90 2.03
N LEU A 310 17.15 -11.25 1.42
CA LEU A 310 16.36 -11.84 0.34
C LEU A 310 17.13 -11.93 -0.97
N ASN A 311 17.95 -10.92 -1.28
CA ASN A 311 18.73 -10.82 -2.50
C ASN A 311 20.18 -10.40 -2.18
N PRO A 312 21.08 -11.35 -1.87
CA PRO A 312 22.46 -11.05 -1.44
C PRO A 312 23.28 -10.27 -2.48
N ASP A 313 22.95 -10.39 -3.76
CA ASP A 313 23.69 -9.76 -4.86
C ASP A 313 23.55 -8.22 -4.88
N LEU A 314 22.49 -7.67 -4.25
CA LEU A 314 22.20 -6.24 -4.33
C LEU A 314 23.11 -5.37 -3.46
N ASN A 315 23.66 -5.91 -2.36
CA ASN A 315 24.55 -5.22 -1.42
C ASN A 315 24.14 -3.76 -1.11
N LEU A 316 22.85 -3.53 -0.85
CA LEU A 316 22.30 -2.20 -0.65
C LEU A 316 22.77 -1.61 0.68
N SER A 317 22.92 -0.29 0.71
CA SER A 317 23.16 0.45 1.95
C SER A 317 22.29 1.70 2.00
N VAL A 318 22.06 2.22 3.21
CA VAL A 318 21.28 3.44 3.38
C VAL A 318 22.11 4.64 2.95
N ASN A 319 21.91 5.10 1.71
CA ASN A 319 22.57 6.27 1.15
C ASN A 319 22.09 7.57 1.85
N PRO A 320 22.98 8.32 2.54
CA PRO A 320 22.64 9.61 3.15
C PRO A 320 22.45 10.75 2.16
N GLN A 321 22.96 10.61 0.93
CA GLN A 321 22.94 11.63 -0.13
C GLN A 321 22.08 11.18 -1.32
N MET A 322 20.98 10.50 -1.01
CA MET A 322 19.99 10.07 -2.01
C MET A 322 19.48 11.29 -2.80
N LYS A 323 19.67 11.27 -4.13
CA LYS A 323 19.21 12.33 -5.02
C LYS A 323 17.68 12.34 -5.09
N PRO A 324 17.02 13.46 -5.40
CA PRO A 324 15.59 13.44 -5.70
C PRO A 324 15.31 12.52 -6.91
N PRO A 325 14.20 11.77 -6.92
CA PRO A 325 13.85 10.93 -8.06
C PRO A 325 13.57 11.80 -9.29
N ASP A 326 13.92 11.27 -10.47
CA ASP A 326 13.54 11.88 -11.74
C ASP A 326 12.04 11.70 -12.05
N GLU A 327 11.58 12.26 -13.17
CA GLU A 327 10.18 12.27 -13.55
C GLU A 327 9.62 10.86 -13.84
N THR A 328 10.42 9.98 -14.44
CA THR A 328 10.05 8.59 -14.72
C THR A 328 10.01 7.78 -13.44
N GLN A 329 11.02 7.93 -12.57
CA GLN A 329 11.07 7.31 -11.25
C GLN A 329 9.89 7.75 -10.39
N ALA A 330 9.54 9.04 -10.41
CA ALA A 330 8.36 9.55 -9.71
C ALA A 330 7.06 8.90 -10.23
N ARG A 331 6.92 8.73 -11.55
CA ARG A 331 5.77 8.02 -12.15
C ARG A 331 5.72 6.55 -11.72
N LEU A 332 6.84 5.84 -11.75
CA LEU A 332 6.92 4.44 -11.32
C LEU A 332 6.67 4.27 -9.81
N LEU A 333 7.13 5.21 -8.98
CA LEU A 333 6.80 5.23 -7.55
C LEU A 333 5.29 5.39 -7.32
N ARG A 334 4.59 6.19 -8.13
CA ARG A 334 3.12 6.30 -8.05
C ARG A 334 2.45 4.95 -8.34
N GLN A 335 2.94 4.21 -9.33
CA GLN A 335 2.46 2.86 -9.64
C GLN A 335 2.73 1.88 -8.50
N ILE A 336 3.91 1.93 -7.87
CA ILE A 336 4.23 1.10 -6.70
C ILE A 336 3.30 1.42 -5.53
N VAL A 337 3.06 2.71 -5.25
CA VAL A 337 2.12 3.14 -4.19
C VAL A 337 0.71 2.63 -4.49
N LEU A 338 0.23 2.72 -5.75
CA LEU A 338 -1.04 2.13 -6.17
C LEU A 338 -1.08 0.62 -5.92
N ALA A 339 -0.03 -0.12 -6.30
CA ALA A 339 0.01 -1.56 -6.16
C ALA A 339 -0.07 -2.05 -4.70
N GLY A 340 0.41 -1.25 -3.75
CA GLY A 340 0.24 -1.49 -2.31
C GLY A 340 -1.10 -1.00 -1.73
N LEU A 341 -1.76 -0.02 -2.37
CA LEU A 341 -2.99 0.63 -1.90
C LEU A 341 -4.20 0.38 -2.84
N ILE A 342 -4.26 -0.81 -3.46
CA ILE A 342 -5.26 -1.18 -4.48
C ILE A 342 -6.71 -1.09 -4.01
N ASP A 343 -6.99 -1.30 -2.73
CA ASP A 343 -8.31 -1.19 -2.11
C ASP A 343 -8.58 0.21 -1.52
N ARG A 344 -7.67 1.16 -1.72
CA ARG A 344 -7.76 2.54 -1.24
C ARG A 344 -7.74 3.54 -2.39
N VAL A 345 -8.50 3.24 -3.43
CA VAL A 345 -8.70 4.11 -4.60
C VAL A 345 -9.92 5.00 -4.35
N ALA A 346 -9.85 6.26 -4.78
CA ALA A 346 -10.98 7.18 -4.76
C ALA A 346 -11.10 7.93 -6.08
N LYS A 347 -12.34 8.16 -6.53
CA LYS A 347 -12.66 8.92 -7.73
C LYS A 347 -13.37 10.22 -7.36
N LYS A 348 -12.93 11.31 -7.96
CA LYS A 348 -13.53 12.64 -7.79
C LYS A 348 -14.96 12.64 -8.35
N THR A 349 -15.83 13.35 -7.65
CA THR A 349 -17.24 13.55 -8.04
C THR A 349 -17.47 15.00 -8.43
N ASP A 350 -18.61 15.27 -9.07
CA ASP A 350 -19.03 16.64 -9.38
C ASP A 350 -19.56 17.41 -8.14
N GLN A 351 -19.72 16.72 -7.01
CA GLN A 351 -20.16 17.33 -5.77
C GLN A 351 -19.03 18.09 -5.06
N GLU A 352 -19.39 19.20 -4.41
CA GLU A 352 -18.43 20.04 -3.69
C GLU A 352 -18.89 20.30 -2.25
N LEU A 353 -17.95 20.19 -1.32
CA LEU A 353 -18.15 20.59 0.06
C LEU A 353 -17.92 22.10 0.20
N VAL A 354 -18.95 22.83 0.60
CA VAL A 354 -18.82 24.25 0.98
C VAL A 354 -18.32 24.34 2.42
N THR A 355 -17.11 24.84 2.60
CA THR A 355 -16.56 25.10 3.93
C THR A 355 -17.24 26.30 4.58
N THR A 356 -17.15 26.41 5.92
CA THR A 356 -17.68 27.55 6.70
C THR A 356 -17.10 28.92 6.27
N LYS A 357 -16.00 28.92 5.51
CA LYS A 357 -15.36 30.11 4.93
C LYS A 357 -15.72 30.34 3.46
N GLY A 358 -16.77 29.69 2.95
CA GLY A 358 -17.24 29.80 1.56
C GLY A 358 -16.34 29.13 0.51
N LYS A 359 -15.23 28.49 0.89
CA LYS A 359 -14.39 27.75 -0.07
C LYS A 359 -15.06 26.43 -0.43
N ARG A 360 -15.15 26.15 -1.72
CA ARG A 360 -15.62 24.87 -2.26
C ARG A 360 -14.45 23.90 -2.36
N LYS A 361 -14.68 22.65 -1.96
CA LYS A 361 -13.69 21.57 -2.05
C LYS A 361 -14.32 20.37 -2.75
N PRO A 362 -13.67 19.80 -3.78
CA PRO A 362 -14.15 18.58 -4.41
C PRO A 362 -14.32 17.44 -3.41
N LEU A 363 -15.35 16.65 -3.65
CA LEU A 363 -15.65 15.43 -2.93
C LEU A 363 -15.30 14.21 -3.77
N TYR A 364 -14.89 13.14 -3.10
CA TYR A 364 -14.47 11.88 -3.70
C TYR A 364 -15.37 10.75 -3.19
N ASN A 365 -15.71 9.83 -4.08
CA ASN A 365 -16.35 8.57 -3.73
C ASN A 365 -15.25 7.51 -3.54
N THR A 366 -15.49 6.57 -2.61
CA THR A 366 -14.61 5.42 -2.39
C THR A 366 -15.43 4.13 -2.45
N PRO A 367 -14.85 2.97 -2.79
CA PRO A 367 -15.62 1.73 -2.95
C PRO A 367 -16.20 1.14 -1.66
N GLU A 368 -15.64 1.50 -0.51
CA GLU A 368 -15.96 0.88 0.79
C GLU A 368 -16.95 1.69 1.64
N MET A 369 -17.30 2.92 1.23
CA MET A 369 -18.24 3.78 1.95
C MET A 369 -19.11 4.60 0.99
N GLU A 370 -20.37 4.81 1.38
CA GLU A 370 -21.32 5.65 0.63
C GLU A 370 -21.01 7.13 0.80
N ASP A 371 -20.58 7.53 2.00
CA ASP A 371 -20.23 8.91 2.31
C ASP A 371 -19.08 9.42 1.44
N LEU A 372 -19.22 10.68 1.02
CA LEU A 372 -18.21 11.35 0.24
C LEU A 372 -17.11 11.95 1.12
N VAL A 373 -15.88 11.88 0.64
CA VAL A 373 -14.67 12.25 1.40
C VAL A 373 -13.90 13.35 0.67
N THR A 374 -13.25 14.26 1.39
CA THR A 374 -12.41 15.29 0.77
C THR A 374 -10.93 15.14 1.14
N ILE A 375 -10.03 15.68 0.31
CA ILE A 375 -8.59 15.68 0.60
C ILE A 375 -8.32 16.62 1.80
N HIS A 376 -7.50 16.17 2.75
CA HIS A 376 -7.12 17.02 3.87
C HIS A 376 -6.37 18.27 3.40
N SER A 377 -6.61 19.41 4.06
CA SER A 377 -5.96 20.69 3.69
C SER A 377 -4.45 20.68 3.81
N SER A 378 -3.87 19.76 4.58
CA SER A 378 -2.42 19.62 4.69
C SER A 378 -1.79 18.83 3.53
N SER A 379 -2.58 18.22 2.64
CA SER A 379 -2.03 17.43 1.54
C SER A 379 -1.36 18.33 0.50
N ALA A 380 -0.32 17.84 -0.17
CA ALA A 380 0.28 18.52 -1.32
C ALA A 380 -0.71 18.70 -2.49
N LEU A 381 -1.71 17.82 -2.59
CA LEU A 381 -2.70 17.79 -3.67
C LEU A 381 -3.98 18.59 -3.36
N CYS A 382 -4.01 19.35 -2.26
CA CYS A 382 -5.18 20.12 -1.82
C CYS A 382 -5.54 21.32 -2.73
N LYS A 383 -4.78 21.54 -3.81
CA LYS A 383 -5.04 22.56 -4.83
C LYS A 383 -5.31 21.98 -6.22
N SER A 384 -4.69 20.85 -6.56
CA SER A 384 -4.83 20.23 -7.89
C SER A 384 -6.08 19.36 -8.00
N TYR A 385 -6.49 18.71 -6.90
CA TYR A 385 -7.63 17.78 -6.86
C TYR A 385 -7.72 16.85 -8.10
N PRO A 386 -6.75 15.93 -8.26
CA PRO A 386 -6.74 14.96 -9.36
C PRO A 386 -8.00 14.10 -9.37
N ASP A 387 -8.41 13.62 -10.53
CA ASP A 387 -9.66 12.86 -10.67
C ASP A 387 -9.57 11.47 -10.04
N TRP A 388 -8.41 10.82 -10.13
CA TRP A 388 -8.15 9.52 -9.54
C TRP A 388 -6.99 9.59 -8.56
N ILE A 389 -7.21 9.08 -7.36
CA ILE A 389 -6.22 9.10 -6.28
C ILE A 389 -6.21 7.78 -5.52
N VAL A 390 -5.08 7.48 -4.88
CA VAL A 390 -5.00 6.54 -3.77
C VAL A 390 -4.72 7.29 -2.48
N TYR A 391 -5.17 6.72 -1.36
CA TYR A 391 -5.00 7.30 -0.04
C TYR A 391 -4.48 6.27 0.97
N GLN A 392 -3.74 6.72 1.97
CA GLN A 392 -3.19 5.85 3.02
C GLN A 392 -4.23 5.53 4.08
N GLU A 393 -4.94 6.55 4.58
CA GLU A 393 -6.01 6.41 5.57
C GLU A 393 -7.08 7.48 5.40
N ILE A 394 -8.31 7.13 5.80
CA ILE A 394 -9.41 8.07 5.99
C ILE A 394 -9.57 8.27 7.48
N TYR A 395 -9.74 9.53 7.87
CA TYR A 395 -10.04 9.88 9.23
C TYR A 395 -11.20 10.86 9.34
N GLU A 396 -11.96 10.71 10.41
CA GLU A 396 -13.10 11.55 10.70
C GLU A 396 -12.75 12.59 11.77
N THR A 397 -13.12 13.84 11.55
CA THR A 397 -13.00 14.93 12.52
C THR A 397 -14.18 15.89 12.39
N ASN A 398 -14.89 16.11 13.49
CA ASN A 398 -16.07 16.99 13.56
C ASN A 398 -17.10 16.64 12.47
N GLU A 399 -17.50 15.37 12.37
CA GLU A 399 -18.49 14.86 11.41
C GLU A 399 -18.08 15.02 9.93
N LYS A 400 -16.79 15.29 9.68
CA LYS A 400 -16.23 15.41 8.33
C LYS A 400 -15.12 14.40 8.15
N THR A 401 -15.17 13.68 7.04
CA THR A 401 -14.20 12.67 6.66
C THR A 401 -13.15 13.29 5.73
N PHE A 402 -11.89 12.97 6.00
CA PHE A 402 -10.75 13.48 5.26
C PHE A 402 -9.78 12.35 4.90
N MET A 403 -9.21 12.42 3.70
CA MET A 403 -8.12 11.52 3.26
C MET A 403 -6.74 12.11 3.59
N ARG A 404 -5.82 11.25 4.05
CA ARG A 404 -4.38 11.54 4.23
C ARG A 404 -3.51 10.58 3.42
N GLY A 405 -2.28 11.03 3.13
CA GLY A 405 -1.32 10.22 2.38
C GLY A 405 -1.77 10.03 0.94
N VAL A 406 -2.16 11.13 0.28
CA VAL A 406 -2.79 11.08 -1.04
C VAL A 406 -1.73 11.10 -2.15
N THR A 407 -1.91 10.21 -3.12
CA THR A 407 -1.11 10.12 -4.35
C THR A 407 -2.05 10.05 -5.55
N ALA A 408 -1.77 10.81 -6.61
CA ALA A 408 -2.56 10.77 -7.84
C ALA A 408 -2.19 9.55 -8.68
N ILE A 409 -3.17 8.97 -9.37
CA ILE A 409 -2.98 7.80 -10.25
C ILE A 409 -3.65 8.03 -11.60
N GLU A 410 -3.26 7.23 -12.58
CA GLU A 410 -3.85 7.19 -13.91
C GLU A 410 -4.78 5.97 -13.96
N PRO A 411 -6.00 6.12 -14.47
CA PRO A 411 -6.99 5.04 -14.46
C PRO A 411 -6.55 3.81 -15.28
N GLU A 412 -5.68 4.01 -16.29
CA GLU A 412 -5.09 2.93 -17.09
C GLU A 412 -4.25 1.94 -16.29
N TRP A 413 -3.78 2.33 -15.10
CA TRP A 413 -2.97 1.48 -14.24
C TRP A 413 -3.80 0.49 -13.41
N LEU A 414 -5.09 0.76 -13.22
CA LEU A 414 -5.96 -0.05 -12.38
C LEU A 414 -6.12 -1.48 -12.90
N PRO A 415 -6.37 -1.74 -14.19
CA PRO A 415 -6.41 -3.10 -14.71
C PRO A 415 -5.08 -3.86 -14.63
N ILE A 416 -3.94 -3.15 -14.53
CA ILE A 416 -2.61 -3.77 -14.45
C ILE A 416 -2.31 -4.19 -13.00
N PHE A 417 -2.51 -3.30 -12.04
CA PHE A 417 -2.10 -3.53 -10.63
C PHE A 417 -3.23 -4.03 -9.73
N ALA A 418 -4.48 -3.81 -10.11
CA ALA A 418 -5.68 -4.09 -9.33
C ALA A 418 -6.73 -4.90 -10.12
N LEU A 419 -6.28 -5.77 -11.05
CA LEU A 419 -7.15 -6.61 -11.88
C LEU A 419 -8.26 -7.35 -11.10
N PRO A 420 -8.04 -7.90 -9.88
CA PRO A 420 -9.12 -8.55 -9.12
C PRO A 420 -10.28 -7.64 -8.72
N LEU A 421 -10.11 -6.31 -8.80
CA LEU A 421 -11.13 -5.31 -8.51
C LEU A 421 -11.75 -4.72 -9.78
N CYS A 422 -11.31 -5.17 -10.96
CA CYS A 422 -11.80 -4.72 -12.26
C CYS A 422 -12.78 -5.74 -12.86
N HIS A 423 -13.84 -5.26 -13.48
CA HIS A 423 -14.68 -6.06 -14.38
C HIS A 423 -14.37 -5.65 -15.82
N MET A 424 -13.59 -6.47 -16.52
CA MET A 424 -13.17 -6.22 -17.90
C MET A 424 -14.16 -6.86 -18.89
N SER A 425 -14.38 -6.19 -20.02
CA SER A 425 -15.15 -6.71 -21.14
C SER A 425 -14.39 -7.80 -21.91
N GLN A 426 -14.99 -8.36 -22.95
CA GLN A 426 -14.26 -9.21 -23.89
C GLN A 426 -13.29 -8.36 -24.73
N PRO A 427 -12.16 -8.94 -25.18
CA PRO A 427 -11.23 -8.26 -26.10
C PRO A 427 -11.96 -7.66 -27.29
N LEU A 428 -11.66 -6.40 -27.61
CA LEU A 428 -12.22 -5.76 -28.80
C LEU A 428 -11.76 -6.47 -30.08
N GLU A 429 -12.66 -6.53 -31.07
CA GLU A 429 -12.33 -7.02 -32.41
C GLU A 429 -11.58 -5.96 -33.24
N ASP A 430 -11.87 -4.68 -32.99
CA ASP A 430 -11.23 -3.53 -33.63
C ASP A 430 -10.80 -2.49 -32.57
N PRO A 431 -9.50 -2.17 -32.44
CA PRO A 431 -8.38 -2.78 -33.17
C PRO A 431 -8.16 -4.23 -32.76
N PRO A 432 -7.74 -5.10 -33.70
CA PRO A 432 -7.49 -6.50 -33.39
C PRO A 432 -6.33 -6.63 -32.40
N PRO A 433 -6.25 -7.76 -31.66
CA PRO A 433 -5.10 -8.08 -30.85
C PRO A 433 -3.80 -7.94 -31.65
N ARG A 434 -2.72 -7.56 -30.98
CA ARG A 434 -1.38 -7.42 -31.57
C ARG A 434 -0.37 -8.20 -30.76
N TYR A 435 0.70 -8.64 -31.42
CA TYR A 435 1.84 -9.19 -30.71
C TYR A 435 2.81 -8.08 -30.32
N ASP A 436 3.29 -8.15 -29.09
CA ASP A 436 4.23 -7.19 -28.55
C ASP A 436 5.62 -7.82 -28.48
N GLN A 437 6.55 -7.31 -29.28
CA GLN A 437 7.87 -7.92 -29.43
C GLN A 437 8.72 -7.84 -28.15
N GLU A 438 8.55 -6.78 -27.36
CA GLU A 438 9.28 -6.56 -26.10
C GLU A 438 8.83 -7.54 -25.01
N SER A 439 7.52 -7.62 -24.74
CA SER A 439 7.00 -8.56 -23.74
C SER A 439 6.93 -10.00 -24.25
N GLY A 440 6.91 -10.22 -25.57
CA GLY A 440 6.76 -11.53 -26.17
C GLY A 440 5.37 -12.15 -25.96
N THR A 441 4.36 -11.31 -25.73
CA THR A 441 2.97 -11.72 -25.42
C THR A 441 1.97 -11.12 -26.40
N VAL A 442 0.78 -11.72 -26.45
CA VAL A 442 -0.35 -11.17 -27.20
C VAL A 442 -1.02 -10.10 -26.35
N LYS A 443 -1.21 -8.91 -26.91
CA LYS A 443 -1.93 -7.79 -26.29
C LYS A 443 -3.28 -7.55 -26.97
N CYS A 444 -4.28 -7.14 -26.21
CA CYS A 444 -5.58 -6.70 -26.71
C CYS A 444 -6.06 -5.45 -25.98
N ARG A 445 -6.98 -4.71 -26.62
CA ARG A 445 -7.66 -3.58 -25.99
C ARG A 445 -8.96 -4.04 -25.33
N LEU A 446 -9.15 -3.59 -24.10
CA LEU A 446 -10.28 -3.96 -23.24
C LEU A 446 -10.86 -2.69 -22.62
N SER A 447 -12.18 -2.63 -22.55
CA SER A 447 -12.89 -1.68 -21.71
C SER A 447 -13.25 -2.36 -20.38
N GLY A 448 -13.59 -1.57 -19.36
CA GLY A 448 -13.97 -2.16 -18.09
C GLY A 448 -14.46 -1.14 -17.08
N THR A 449 -14.82 -1.68 -15.91
CA THR A 449 -15.19 -0.89 -14.74
C THR A 449 -14.35 -1.27 -13.54
N PHE A 450 -14.20 -0.35 -12.59
CA PHE A 450 -13.46 -0.57 -11.35
C PHE A 450 -14.34 -0.49 -10.11
N GLY A 451 -14.14 -1.45 -9.20
CA GLY A 451 -14.73 -1.46 -7.87
C GLY A 451 -16.24 -1.68 -7.86
N ARG A 452 -16.84 -1.59 -6.67
CA ARG A 452 -18.29 -1.76 -6.47
C ARG A 452 -19.11 -0.63 -7.06
N SER A 453 -18.53 0.57 -7.13
CA SER A 453 -19.15 1.75 -7.72
C SER A 453 -19.22 1.70 -9.26
N GLY A 454 -18.63 0.67 -9.90
CA GLY A 454 -18.71 0.48 -11.34
C GLY A 454 -18.08 1.61 -12.16
N TRP A 455 -17.01 2.23 -11.66
CA TRP A 455 -16.42 3.38 -12.33
C TRP A 455 -15.83 2.99 -13.68
N GLU A 456 -16.30 3.61 -14.74
CA GLU A 456 -15.78 3.38 -16.09
C GLU A 456 -14.28 3.69 -16.19
N LEU A 457 -13.55 2.75 -16.79
CA LEU A 457 -12.14 2.86 -17.11
C LEU A 457 -11.97 3.20 -18.59
N PRO A 458 -10.91 3.96 -18.95
CA PRO A 458 -10.58 4.19 -20.35
C PRO A 458 -10.23 2.86 -21.03
N LEU A 459 -10.17 2.89 -22.37
CA LEU A 459 -9.71 1.75 -23.14
C LEU A 459 -8.22 1.49 -22.85
N VAL A 460 -7.91 0.34 -22.27
CA VAL A 460 -6.53 -0.04 -21.91
C VAL A 460 -6.07 -1.21 -22.75
N GLU A 461 -4.80 -1.20 -23.13
CA GLU A 461 -4.13 -2.34 -23.76
C GLU A 461 -3.49 -3.23 -22.69
N LEU A 462 -3.91 -4.48 -22.61
CA LEU A 462 -3.45 -5.48 -21.64
C LEU A 462 -3.02 -6.77 -22.35
N GLU A 463 -2.34 -7.65 -21.63
CA GLU A 463 -2.12 -9.02 -22.10
C GLU A 463 -3.46 -9.72 -22.33
N TYR A 464 -3.54 -10.50 -23.41
CA TYR A 464 -4.75 -11.21 -23.78
C TYR A 464 -5.17 -12.18 -22.66
N PRO A 465 -6.44 -12.15 -22.21
CA PRO A 465 -6.92 -12.96 -21.11
C PRO A 465 -6.65 -14.47 -21.30
N PRO A 466 -6.41 -15.22 -20.21
CA PRO A 466 -6.19 -16.66 -20.32
C PRO A 466 -7.43 -17.35 -20.90
N GLY A 467 -7.22 -18.22 -21.89
CA GLY A 467 -8.29 -18.92 -22.58
C GLY A 467 -7.82 -19.49 -23.91
N LEU A 468 -8.65 -20.30 -24.57
CA LEU A 468 -8.32 -20.93 -25.86
C LEU A 468 -7.99 -19.89 -26.94
N ASP A 469 -8.64 -18.72 -26.90
CA ASP A 469 -8.42 -17.67 -27.90
C ASP A 469 -7.05 -17.01 -27.79
N LYS A 470 -6.43 -17.00 -26.60
CA LYS A 470 -5.04 -16.55 -26.42
C LYS A 470 -4.07 -17.39 -27.25
N TYR A 471 -4.23 -18.71 -27.20
CA TYR A 471 -3.43 -19.65 -27.99
C TYR A 471 -3.69 -19.50 -29.49
N ARG A 472 -4.94 -19.25 -29.90
CA ARG A 472 -5.27 -18.98 -31.31
C ARG A 472 -4.57 -17.74 -31.82
N TRP A 473 -4.64 -16.63 -31.08
CA TRP A 473 -3.94 -15.41 -31.45
C TRP A 473 -2.43 -15.56 -31.43
N PHE A 474 -1.86 -16.25 -30.42
CA PHE A 474 -0.44 -16.55 -30.40
C PHE A 474 -0.02 -17.37 -31.64
N ALA A 475 -0.83 -18.35 -32.05
CA ALA A 475 -0.59 -19.12 -33.27
C ALA A 475 -0.64 -18.25 -34.53
N VAL A 476 -1.58 -17.29 -34.62
CA VAL A 476 -1.62 -16.31 -35.73
C VAL A 476 -0.27 -15.61 -35.84
N PHE A 477 0.23 -15.03 -34.75
CA PHE A 477 1.50 -14.29 -34.76
C PHE A 477 2.73 -15.17 -34.94
N PHE A 478 2.66 -16.43 -34.51
CA PHE A 478 3.71 -17.41 -34.76
C PHE A 478 3.82 -17.74 -36.25
N LEU A 479 2.69 -18.06 -36.88
CA LEU A 479 2.60 -18.34 -38.33
C LEU A 479 2.92 -17.10 -39.17
N ASP A 480 2.59 -15.90 -38.68
CA ASP A 480 2.90 -14.64 -39.35
C ASP A 480 4.38 -14.24 -39.27
N GLY A 481 5.19 -14.99 -38.52
CA GLY A 481 6.60 -14.69 -38.27
C GLY A 481 6.85 -13.56 -37.28
N SER A 482 5.80 -13.01 -36.65
CA SER A 482 5.92 -11.95 -35.64
C SER A 482 6.61 -12.43 -34.36
N VAL A 483 6.39 -13.70 -33.98
CA VAL A 483 7.04 -14.31 -32.81
C VAL A 483 8.50 -14.70 -33.11
N CYS A 484 8.75 -15.19 -34.32
CA CYS A 484 10.05 -15.67 -34.80
C CYS A 484 10.34 -15.07 -36.18
N PRO A 485 11.15 -14.01 -36.29
CA PRO A 485 11.39 -13.29 -37.55
C PRO A 485 11.88 -14.17 -38.71
N LYS A 486 12.61 -15.26 -38.43
CA LYS A 486 13.04 -16.22 -39.48
C LYS A 486 11.88 -16.93 -40.18
N LEU A 487 10.72 -17.05 -39.52
CA LEU A 487 9.53 -17.63 -40.13
C LEU A 487 8.78 -16.62 -41.02
N ALA A 488 9.10 -15.32 -40.95
CA ALA A 488 8.41 -14.30 -41.73
C ALA A 488 8.60 -14.47 -43.24
N GLU A 489 9.72 -15.04 -43.69
CA GLU A 489 9.99 -15.36 -45.10
C GLU A 489 9.00 -16.41 -45.66
N TYR A 490 8.54 -17.32 -44.81
CA TYR A 490 7.64 -18.42 -45.17
C TYR A 490 6.16 -18.06 -45.04
N LYS A 491 5.83 -16.80 -44.71
CA LYS A 491 4.45 -16.33 -44.57
C LYS A 491 3.68 -16.37 -45.90
N THR A 492 4.36 -16.09 -47.02
CA THR A 492 3.74 -16.05 -48.35
C THR A 492 3.46 -17.44 -48.93
N THR A 493 4.15 -18.47 -48.43
CA THR A 493 4.01 -19.86 -48.88
C THR A 493 3.00 -20.67 -48.07
N LEU A 494 2.42 -20.08 -47.02
CA LEU A 494 1.41 -20.75 -46.18
C LEU A 494 0.19 -21.17 -47.02
N LEU A 495 -0.24 -22.42 -46.84
CA LEU A 495 -1.40 -23.02 -47.52
C LEU A 495 -2.73 -22.33 -47.15
N SER A 496 -2.76 -21.56 -46.07
CA SER A 496 -3.92 -20.78 -45.61
C SER A 496 -3.45 -19.58 -44.80
N SER A 497 -4.21 -18.48 -44.87
CA SER A 497 -3.89 -17.28 -44.08
C SER A 497 -3.83 -17.59 -42.58
N PRO A 498 -2.84 -17.08 -41.82
CA PRO A 498 -2.77 -17.25 -40.36
C PRO A 498 -4.07 -16.87 -39.64
N GLN A 499 -4.80 -15.87 -40.15
CA GLN A 499 -6.09 -15.40 -39.64
C GLN A 499 -7.16 -16.49 -39.59
N THR A 500 -7.02 -17.62 -40.30
CA THR A 500 -7.95 -18.74 -40.20
C THR A 500 -7.98 -19.34 -38.80
N MET A 501 -6.91 -19.20 -37.99
CA MET A 501 -6.85 -19.70 -36.61
C MET A 501 -7.94 -19.10 -35.70
N THR A 502 -8.43 -17.90 -35.98
CA THR A 502 -9.39 -17.18 -35.12
C THR A 502 -10.83 -17.26 -35.64
N LYS A 503 -11.07 -17.79 -36.84
CA LYS A 503 -12.42 -17.90 -37.42
C LYS A 503 -13.24 -19.02 -36.78
N SER A 504 -14.56 -18.86 -36.75
CA SER A 504 -15.48 -19.85 -36.17
C SER A 504 -15.39 -21.24 -36.80
N TRP A 505 -15.13 -21.30 -38.11
CA TRP A 505 -14.97 -22.54 -38.88
C TRP A 505 -13.56 -23.14 -38.81
N ALA A 506 -12.62 -22.54 -38.06
CA ALA A 506 -11.26 -23.04 -37.91
C ALA A 506 -11.23 -24.50 -37.44
N LYS A 507 -12.19 -24.92 -36.61
CA LYS A 507 -12.28 -26.29 -36.07
C LYS A 507 -12.49 -27.38 -37.13
N LEU A 508 -12.95 -27.01 -38.34
CA LEU A 508 -13.19 -27.96 -39.43
C LEU A 508 -11.90 -28.31 -40.19
N GLN A 509 -10.84 -27.50 -40.04
CA GLN A 509 -9.56 -27.76 -40.68
C GLN A 509 -8.65 -28.53 -39.71
N SER A 510 -8.10 -29.66 -40.15
CA SER A 510 -7.22 -30.49 -39.33
C SER A 510 -5.93 -29.76 -38.89
N ARG A 511 -5.42 -28.82 -39.70
CA ARG A 511 -4.17 -28.09 -39.42
C ARG A 511 -4.28 -27.07 -38.29
N THR A 512 -5.39 -26.33 -38.21
CA THR A 512 -5.66 -25.32 -37.19
C THR A 512 -5.90 -25.99 -35.84
N GLU A 513 -6.67 -27.09 -35.83
CA GLU A 513 -6.91 -27.88 -34.62
C GLU A 513 -5.61 -28.52 -34.12
N PHE A 514 -4.79 -29.09 -35.01
CA PHE A 514 -3.51 -29.70 -34.65
C PHE A 514 -2.53 -28.68 -34.06
N MET A 515 -2.44 -27.48 -34.65
CA MET A 515 -1.61 -26.39 -34.12
C MET A 515 -2.10 -25.95 -32.73
N LEU A 516 -3.41 -25.75 -32.57
CA LEU A 516 -4.00 -25.34 -31.29
C LEU A 516 -3.79 -26.40 -30.20
N LYS A 517 -4.05 -27.68 -30.49
CA LYS A 517 -3.83 -28.79 -29.55
C LYS A 517 -2.36 -28.88 -29.13
N SER A 518 -1.43 -28.70 -30.06
CA SER A 518 0.01 -28.71 -29.76
C SER A 518 0.37 -27.61 -28.77
N LEU A 519 -0.09 -26.37 -29.01
CA LEU A 519 0.16 -25.24 -28.12
C LEU A 519 -0.47 -25.42 -26.73
N VAL A 520 -1.73 -25.86 -26.67
CA VAL A 520 -2.46 -26.07 -25.41
C VAL A 520 -1.82 -27.19 -24.59
N SER A 521 -1.35 -28.27 -25.23
CA SER A 521 -0.75 -29.43 -24.53
C SER A 521 0.48 -29.10 -23.68
N LYS A 522 1.21 -28.05 -24.05
CA LYS A 522 2.40 -27.54 -23.35
C LYS A 522 2.19 -26.13 -22.79
N GLU A 523 0.94 -25.64 -22.76
CA GLU A 523 0.56 -24.31 -22.28
C GLU A 523 1.37 -23.15 -22.89
N VAL A 524 1.72 -23.26 -24.18
CA VAL A 524 2.53 -22.27 -24.90
C VAL A 524 1.65 -21.16 -25.48
N ASP A 525 1.61 -20.02 -24.79
CA ASP A 525 0.87 -18.81 -25.16
C ASP A 525 1.75 -17.55 -25.26
N SER A 526 3.07 -17.70 -25.11
CA SER A 526 4.05 -16.61 -25.17
C SER A 526 5.40 -17.09 -25.72
N LYS A 527 6.24 -16.13 -26.16
CA LYS A 527 7.60 -16.42 -26.65
C LYS A 527 8.48 -17.08 -25.59
N SER A 528 8.41 -16.61 -24.34
CA SER A 528 9.22 -17.16 -23.25
C SER A 528 8.87 -18.60 -22.93
N LYS A 529 7.58 -18.94 -22.89
CA LYS A 529 7.13 -20.33 -22.71
C LYS A 529 7.52 -21.22 -23.89
N LEU A 530 7.39 -20.73 -25.12
CA LEU A 530 7.83 -21.45 -26.31
C LEU A 530 9.33 -21.79 -26.24
N TYR A 531 10.15 -20.81 -25.84
CA TYR A 531 11.61 -20.98 -25.76
C TYR A 531 11.99 -21.95 -24.63
N ASN A 532 11.26 -21.94 -23.51
CA ASN A 532 11.47 -22.92 -22.44
C ASN A 532 11.16 -24.34 -22.91
N VAL A 533 10.10 -24.54 -23.69
CA VAL A 533 9.80 -25.86 -24.26
C VAL A 533 10.85 -26.28 -25.29
N TRP A 534 11.35 -25.36 -26.13
CA TRP A 534 12.41 -25.68 -27.10
C TRP A 534 13.76 -26.06 -26.48
N LYS A 535 14.03 -25.66 -25.23
CA LYS A 535 15.20 -26.16 -24.49
C LYS A 535 15.10 -27.64 -24.17
N GLU A 536 13.89 -28.17 -24.00
CA GLU A 536 13.63 -29.58 -23.72
C GLU A 536 13.43 -30.40 -25.00
N ASP A 537 12.64 -29.87 -25.94
CA ASP A 537 12.32 -30.48 -27.22
C ASP A 537 12.53 -29.49 -28.36
N ASN A 538 13.69 -29.58 -29.00
CA ASN A 538 14.05 -28.69 -30.11
C ASN A 538 13.21 -28.91 -31.37
N ARG A 539 12.42 -30.00 -31.49
CA ARG A 539 11.51 -30.26 -32.62
C ARG A 539 10.06 -29.92 -32.31
N TYR A 540 9.75 -29.44 -31.10
CA TYR A 540 8.42 -29.01 -30.72
C TYR A 540 7.86 -27.99 -31.73
N LEU A 541 6.60 -28.15 -32.14
CA LEU A 541 5.87 -27.41 -33.20
C LEU A 541 6.35 -27.58 -34.66
N LEU A 542 7.44 -28.29 -34.95
CA LEU A 542 7.90 -28.49 -36.33
C LEU A 542 6.83 -29.17 -37.20
N THR A 543 6.30 -30.31 -36.75
CA THR A 543 5.26 -31.06 -37.46
C THR A 543 3.95 -30.27 -37.56
N ALA A 544 3.66 -29.43 -36.56
CA ALA A 544 2.48 -28.59 -36.57
C ALA A 544 2.62 -27.47 -37.61
N TYR A 545 3.81 -26.87 -37.74
CA TYR A 545 4.11 -25.84 -38.73
C TYR A 545 4.20 -26.40 -40.16
N GLN A 546 4.78 -27.60 -40.34
CA GLN A 546 4.86 -28.27 -41.65
C GLN A 546 3.48 -28.47 -42.29
N LYS A 547 2.43 -28.78 -41.51
CA LYS A 547 1.04 -28.89 -42.01
C LYS A 547 0.46 -27.59 -42.59
N TRP A 548 1.11 -26.45 -42.35
CA TRP A 548 0.73 -25.16 -42.91
C TRP A 548 1.53 -24.79 -44.15
N GLN A 549 2.54 -25.57 -44.51
CA GLN A 549 3.43 -25.36 -45.65
C GLN A 549 3.18 -26.44 -46.71
N PRO A 550 3.54 -26.21 -47.98
CA PRO A 550 3.45 -27.24 -49.00
C PRO A 550 4.51 -28.34 -48.76
N ASP A 551 4.21 -29.57 -49.18
CA ASP A 551 5.01 -30.78 -48.87
C ASP A 551 6.48 -30.69 -49.34
N ASN A 552 6.78 -29.85 -50.33
CA ASN A 552 8.14 -29.64 -50.84
C ASN A 552 9.06 -28.87 -49.88
N MET A 553 8.51 -28.17 -48.88
CA MET A 553 9.27 -27.36 -47.92
C MET A 553 9.61 -28.11 -46.62
N GLU A 554 9.16 -29.36 -46.44
CA GLU A 554 9.32 -30.09 -45.18
C GLU A 554 10.78 -30.25 -44.75
N ASN A 555 11.67 -30.57 -45.70
CA ASN A 555 13.10 -30.77 -45.46
C ASN A 555 13.82 -29.47 -45.14
N GLU A 556 13.48 -28.37 -45.84
CA GLU A 556 14.06 -27.06 -45.60
C GLU A 556 13.68 -26.55 -44.21
N LEU A 557 12.40 -26.70 -43.83
CA LEU A 557 11.89 -26.32 -42.53
C LEU A 557 12.54 -27.12 -41.39
N ALA A 558 12.81 -28.41 -41.61
CA ALA A 558 13.50 -29.25 -40.62
C ALA A 558 14.94 -28.80 -40.36
N ILE A 559 15.63 -28.24 -41.37
CA ILE A 559 17.01 -27.73 -41.23
C ILE A 559 17.04 -26.42 -40.45
N ILE A 560 16.07 -25.53 -40.69
CA ILE A 560 16.06 -24.22 -40.03
C ILE A 560 15.56 -24.27 -38.59
N TRP A 561 15.00 -25.41 -38.15
CA TRP A 561 14.33 -25.59 -36.86
C TRP A 561 15.32 -25.98 -35.74
N PRO A 562 15.27 -25.35 -34.55
CA PRO A 562 14.38 -24.25 -34.16
C PRO A 562 14.69 -22.94 -34.90
N PRO A 563 13.68 -22.13 -35.26
CA PRO A 563 13.85 -20.89 -36.04
C PRO A 563 14.40 -19.72 -35.19
N VAL A 564 15.35 -20.03 -34.30
CA VAL A 564 16.03 -19.12 -33.37
C VAL A 564 17.49 -19.57 -33.30
N GLU A 565 18.42 -18.64 -33.51
CA GLU A 565 19.86 -18.99 -33.58
C GLU A 565 20.43 -19.55 -32.29
N GLU A 566 19.90 -19.11 -31.14
CA GLU A 566 20.35 -19.54 -29.81
C GLU A 566 20.17 -21.04 -29.54
N PHE A 567 19.28 -21.72 -30.26
CA PHE A 567 18.99 -23.15 -30.08
C PHE A 567 19.50 -24.03 -31.23
N ARG A 568 20.21 -23.44 -32.20
CA ARG A 568 20.97 -24.23 -33.19
C ARG A 568 22.25 -24.70 -32.51
N THR A 569 22.28 -25.97 -32.13
CA THR A 569 23.51 -26.66 -31.74
C THR A 569 24.59 -26.42 -32.79
N ARG A 570 25.80 -26.09 -32.32
CA ARG A 570 27.05 -26.09 -33.10
C ARG A 570 27.22 -27.39 -33.88
#